data_AF-A0A182XWZ0-F1
#
_entry.id   AF-A0A182XWZ0-F1
#
_cell.length_a   1.000
_cell.length_b   1.000
_cell.length_c   1.000
_cell.angle_alpha   90.00
_cell.angle_beta   90.00
_cell.angle_gamma   90.00
#
_symmetry.space_group_name_H-M   'P 1'
#
loop_
_entity.id
_entity.type
_entity.pdbx_description
1 polymer ?
#
loop_
_entity_poly.entity_id
_entity_poly.type
_entity_poly.pdbx_seq_one_letter_code
_entity_poly.pdbx_strand_id
1 'polypeptide(L)'
;MNWVIVLLFAAGCGICDAQSTTVQKPSGTTFSTSSQSQETFKGLVPVPPGASCPIRTCGRNEVLKVCGLCYDNTCSGRSVQVCSKVCYCGCYCRIGFVRTTPNGRCVLPKQCPILPIV
;
A
#
# COMPACT_ATOMS: atom_id res chain seq x y z
N MET A 1 -43.45 18.18 50.03
CA MET A 1 -43.10 19.45 50.71
C MET A 1 -42.21 19.08 51.89
N ASN A 2 -40.98 19.53 52.10
CA ASN A 2 -40.35 20.81 51.80
C ASN A 2 -38.83 20.55 51.62
N TRP A 3 -38.19 21.01 50.55
CA TRP A 3 -37.42 22.27 50.47
C TRP A 3 -36.16 22.30 51.33
N VAL A 4 -35.04 21.88 50.76
CA VAL A 4 -33.75 22.53 51.01
C VAL A 4 -32.94 22.50 49.72
N ILE A 5 -33.17 23.49 48.85
CA ILE A 5 -32.20 23.93 47.85
C ILE A 5 -31.56 25.18 48.42
N VAL A 6 -30.34 25.04 48.93
CA VAL A 6 -29.34 26.11 49.12
C VAL A 6 -27.99 25.40 48.96
N LEU A 7 -27.47 25.30 47.73
CA LEU A 7 -26.41 26.14 47.18
C LEU A 7 -25.12 26.14 48.01
N LEU A 8 -23.98 25.97 47.32
CA LEU A 8 -22.57 25.95 47.78
C LEU A 8 -22.14 24.51 48.12
N PHE A 9 -21.22 23.85 47.41
CA PHE A 9 -19.86 24.29 47.08
C PHE A 9 -19.39 23.72 45.73
N ALA A 10 -18.77 24.59 44.95
CA ALA A 10 -17.87 24.21 43.86
C ALA A 10 -16.63 23.49 44.42
N ALA A 11 -15.92 22.78 43.53
CA ALA A 11 -14.65 22.06 43.73
C ALA A 11 -14.75 20.61 44.24
N GLY A 12 -15.38 19.75 43.44
CA GLY A 12 -15.08 18.32 43.46
C GLY A 12 -13.87 18.02 42.56
N CYS A 13 -12.73 17.72 43.18
CA CYS A 13 -11.62 17.04 42.52
C CYS A 13 -12.04 15.61 42.15
N GLY A 14 -11.68 15.16 40.94
CA GLY A 14 -11.56 13.74 40.65
C GLY A 14 -12.59 13.19 39.67
N ILE A 15 -12.29 13.28 38.38
CA ILE A 15 -12.19 12.10 37.52
C ILE A 15 -10.96 12.33 36.64
N CYS A 16 -9.91 11.54 36.83
CA CYS A 16 -8.76 11.49 35.93
C CYS A 16 -9.07 10.47 34.83
N ASP A 17 -9.75 10.92 33.77
CA ASP A 17 -9.78 10.15 32.52
C ASP A 17 -8.40 10.29 31.87
N ALA A 18 -7.53 9.33 32.18
CA ALA A 18 -6.25 9.14 31.52
C ALA A 18 -6.51 8.75 30.06
N GLN A 19 -6.72 9.74 29.19
CA GLN A 19 -6.54 9.55 27.77
C GLN A 19 -5.06 9.35 27.52
N SER A 20 -4.63 8.09 27.48
CA SER A 20 -3.36 7.69 26.89
C SER A 20 -3.39 8.11 25.41
N THR A 21 -3.00 9.35 25.14
CA THR A 21 -2.40 9.72 23.87
C THR A 21 -1.05 9.00 23.81
N THR A 22 -1.09 7.74 23.36
CA THR A 22 0.10 7.11 22.82
C THR A 22 0.51 7.97 21.62
N VAL A 23 1.47 8.88 21.83
CA VAL A 23 2.31 9.39 20.77
C VAL A 23 2.96 8.15 20.17
N GLN A 24 2.38 7.67 19.06
CA GLN A 24 3.01 6.68 18.24
C GLN A 24 4.39 7.24 17.86
N LYS A 25 5.45 6.58 18.31
CA LYS A 25 6.72 6.59 17.61
C LYS A 25 6.73 5.35 16.71
N PRO A 26 6.24 5.40 15.46
CA PRO A 26 6.68 4.45 14.46
C PRO A 26 8.08 4.89 14.01
N SER A 27 9.11 4.41 14.71
CA SER A 27 10.43 4.29 14.07
C SER A 27 10.34 3.11 13.12
N GLY A 28 9.83 3.38 11.92
CA GLY A 28 9.55 2.41 10.87
C GLY A 28 8.50 2.99 9.94
N THR A 29 8.93 3.55 8.82
CA THR A 29 8.16 4.27 7.81
C THR A 29 6.75 3.70 7.59
N THR A 30 5.73 4.43 8.08
CA THR A 30 4.32 4.23 7.75
C THR A 30 4.11 4.56 6.26
N PHE A 31 4.14 3.54 5.39
CA PHE A 31 3.40 3.61 4.14
C PHE A 31 1.93 3.49 4.51
N SER A 32 1.13 4.48 4.14
CA SER A 32 -0.31 4.56 4.41
C SER A 32 -0.98 3.24 4.06
N THR A 33 -1.20 2.44 5.09
CA THR A 33 -2.03 1.26 5.05
C THR A 33 -3.45 1.81 5.15
N SER A 34 -4.05 2.11 3.99
CA SER A 34 -5.50 2.04 3.88
C SER A 34 -5.86 0.60 4.18
N SER A 35 -6.32 0.39 5.41
CA SER A 35 -7.01 -0.79 5.89
C SER A 35 -7.93 -1.38 4.83
N GLN A 36 -7.55 -2.52 4.26
CA GLN A 36 -8.47 -3.56 3.81
C GLN A 36 -7.69 -4.87 3.68
N SER A 37 -8.07 -5.83 4.55
CA SER A 37 -8.03 -7.29 4.40
C SER A 37 -7.10 -7.90 3.35
N GLN A 38 -6.23 -8.83 3.80
CA GLN A 38 -5.67 -9.95 3.03
C GLN A 38 -5.98 -10.00 1.53
N GLU A 39 -5.22 -9.29 0.69
CA GLU A 39 -5.08 -9.64 -0.73
C GLU A 39 -3.65 -9.34 -1.19
N THR A 40 -2.95 -10.37 -1.66
CA THR A 40 -1.72 -10.35 -2.44
C THR A 40 -1.32 -8.97 -2.97
N PHE A 41 -0.30 -8.33 -2.38
CA PHE A 41 0.21 -7.02 -2.79
C PHE A 41 0.80 -7.11 -4.21
N LYS A 42 -0.05 -6.96 -5.24
CA LYS A 42 0.31 -7.15 -6.66
C LYS A 42 0.99 -5.91 -7.25
N GLY A 43 1.67 -5.14 -6.40
CA GLY A 43 2.25 -3.82 -6.67
C GLY A 43 3.77 -3.78 -6.45
N LEU A 44 4.34 -2.63 -6.81
CA LEU A 44 5.76 -2.34 -6.78
C LEU A 44 6.07 -1.47 -5.56
N VAL A 45 6.87 -1.98 -4.63
CA VAL A 45 7.16 -1.32 -3.35
C VAL A 45 8.56 -0.71 -3.42
N PRO A 46 8.73 0.61 -3.20
CA PRO A 46 10.07 1.20 -3.11
C PRO A 46 10.81 0.66 -1.88
N VAL A 47 12.02 0.13 -2.09
CA VAL A 47 12.87 -0.46 -1.06
C VAL A 47 14.06 0.48 -0.80
N PRO A 48 14.19 1.02 0.44
CA PRO A 48 15.37 1.78 0.80
C PRO A 48 16.61 0.88 0.92
N PRO A 49 17.83 1.43 0.80
CA PRO A 49 19.05 0.66 0.97
C PRO A 49 19.08 -0.10 2.31
N GLY A 50 19.34 -1.40 2.28
CA GLY A 50 19.40 -2.25 3.47
C GLY A 50 18.06 -2.82 3.95
N ALA A 51 16.93 -2.44 3.34
CA ALA A 51 15.65 -3.10 3.60
C ALA A 51 15.46 -4.35 2.74
N SER A 52 14.63 -5.28 3.24
CA SER A 52 14.28 -6.50 2.51
C SER A 52 12.91 -6.37 1.82
N CYS A 53 12.71 -7.13 0.76
CA CYS A 53 11.45 -7.13 0.06
C CYS A 53 10.36 -7.87 0.85
N PRO A 54 9.17 -7.26 1.06
CA PRO A 54 8.06 -7.91 1.76
C PRO A 54 7.35 -8.98 0.92
N ILE A 55 7.58 -9.00 -0.41
CA ILE A 55 6.92 -9.92 -1.34
C ILE A 55 7.71 -11.23 -1.39
N ARG A 56 7.00 -12.36 -1.20
CA ARG A 56 7.58 -13.71 -1.17
C ARG A 56 7.16 -14.59 -2.34
N THR A 57 5.99 -14.33 -2.91
CA THR A 57 5.37 -15.17 -3.94
C THR A 57 4.81 -14.31 -5.06
N CYS A 58 4.98 -14.77 -6.30
CA CYS A 58 4.43 -14.12 -7.48
C CYS A 58 3.45 -15.02 -8.21
N GLY A 59 2.56 -14.40 -8.98
CA GLY A 59 1.57 -15.10 -9.76
C GLY A 59 2.14 -15.80 -10.99
N ARG A 60 1.25 -16.39 -11.79
CA ARG A 60 1.61 -17.02 -13.05
C ARG A 60 2.20 -16.00 -14.01
N ASN A 61 3.28 -16.41 -14.69
CA ASN A 61 4.05 -15.59 -15.64
C ASN A 61 4.70 -14.35 -15.02
N GLU A 62 4.87 -14.32 -13.70
CA GLU A 62 5.59 -13.26 -12.99
C GLU A 62 6.92 -13.80 -12.42
N VAL A 63 7.82 -12.88 -12.08
CA VAL A 63 9.10 -13.11 -11.40
C VAL A 63 9.27 -12.06 -10.31
N LEU A 64 9.66 -12.51 -9.12
CA LEU A 64 10.05 -11.62 -8.04
C LEU A 64 11.37 -10.95 -8.39
N LYS A 65 11.40 -9.61 -8.43
CA LYS A 65 12.64 -8.85 -8.49
C LYS A 65 12.77 -8.00 -7.24
N VAL A 66 13.93 -8.07 -6.60
CA VAL A 66 14.27 -7.28 -5.41
C VAL A 66 14.58 -5.83 -5.77
N CYS A 67 15.13 -5.60 -6.97
CA CYS A 67 15.35 -4.27 -7.51
C CYS A 67 14.96 -4.26 -8.99
N GLY A 68 13.88 -3.55 -9.30
CA GLY A 68 13.45 -3.25 -10.66
C GLY A 68 12.90 -1.84 -10.78
N LEU A 69 12.25 -1.57 -11.90
CA LEU A 69 11.62 -0.29 -12.19
C LEU A 69 10.32 -0.12 -11.41
N CYS A 70 9.87 1.13 -11.24
CA CYS A 70 8.59 1.47 -10.64
C CYS A 70 7.36 1.09 -11.47
N TYR A 71 7.56 0.54 -12.67
CA TYR A 71 6.50 0.12 -13.58
C TYR A 71 6.84 -1.18 -14.30
N ASP A 72 5.85 -1.71 -14.99
CA ASP A 72 5.98 -2.86 -15.90
C ASP A 72 5.24 -2.56 -17.21
N ASN A 73 5.59 -3.29 -18.27
CA ASN A 73 4.94 -3.11 -19.56
C ASN A 73 3.49 -3.59 -19.49
N THR A 74 2.60 -2.82 -20.11
CA THR A 74 1.17 -3.17 -20.20
C THR A 74 0.75 -3.41 -21.64
N CYS A 75 -0.44 -3.97 -21.84
CA CYS A 75 -1.04 -4.12 -23.17
C CYS A 75 -1.25 -2.79 -23.89
N SER A 76 -1.41 -1.68 -23.15
CA SER A 76 -1.48 -0.33 -23.70
C SER A 76 -0.12 0.23 -24.13
N GLY A 77 0.97 -0.52 -23.91
CA GLY A 77 2.34 -0.16 -24.27
C GLY A 77 3.27 -0.01 -23.07
N ARG A 78 4.45 0.57 -23.33
CA ARG A 78 5.43 0.88 -22.29
C ARG A 78 4.92 2.06 -21.48
N SER A 79 4.65 1.86 -20.20
CA SER A 79 4.40 2.98 -19.30
C SER A 79 5.74 3.69 -19.08
N VAL A 80 5.98 4.81 -19.76
CA VAL A 80 7.16 5.65 -19.51
C VAL A 80 6.89 6.45 -18.24
N GLN A 81 6.97 5.79 -17.09
CA GLN A 81 6.87 6.46 -15.81
C GLN A 81 8.27 6.85 -15.34
N VAL A 82 8.42 8.09 -14.89
CA VAL A 82 9.65 8.57 -14.29
C VAL A 82 9.76 7.94 -12.90
N CYS A 83 10.62 6.94 -12.77
CA CYS A 83 10.90 6.32 -11.49
C CYS A 83 11.89 7.16 -10.70
N SER A 84 11.67 7.27 -9.39
CA SER A 84 12.70 7.73 -8.47
C SER A 84 13.92 6.80 -8.54
N LYS A 85 15.11 7.31 -8.21
CA LYS A 85 16.36 6.54 -8.18
C LYS A 85 16.45 5.61 -6.95
N VAL A 86 15.42 4.80 -6.75
CA VAL A 86 15.32 3.79 -5.70
C VAL A 86 14.95 2.45 -6.33
N CYS A 87 15.29 1.36 -5.65
CA CYS A 87 14.87 0.04 -6.09
C CYS A 87 13.37 -0.14 -5.79
N TYR A 88 12.62 -0.66 -6.75
CA TYR A 88 11.28 -1.16 -6.49
C TYR A 88 11.33 -2.67 -6.41
N CYS A 89 10.85 -3.25 -5.32
CA CYS A 89 10.64 -4.69 -5.24
C CYS A 89 9.20 -5.03 -5.62
N GLY A 90 9.04 -6.07 -6.43
CA GLY A 90 7.73 -6.46 -6.93
C GLY A 90 7.74 -7.75 -7.72
N CYS A 91 6.53 -8.17 -8.06
CA CYS A 91 6.30 -9.20 -9.07
C CYS A 91 6.18 -8.54 -10.45
N TYR A 92 7.18 -8.78 -11.30
CA TYR A 92 7.24 -8.29 -12.67
C TYR A 92 6.89 -9.40 -13.65
N CYS A 93 6.34 -9.06 -14.81
CA CYS A 93 6.15 -10.00 -15.89
C CYS A 93 7.48 -10.63 -16.31
N ARG A 94 7.43 -11.94 -16.57
CA ARG A 94 8.52 -12.66 -17.23
C ARG A 94 8.82 -12.02 -18.58
N ILE A 95 10.05 -12.20 -19.05
CA ILE A 95 10.46 -11.73 -20.38
C ILE A 95 9.47 -12.28 -21.43
N GLY A 96 8.98 -11.39 -22.30
CA GLY A 96 7.99 -11.72 -23.33
C GLY A 96 6.53 -11.67 -22.88
N PHE A 97 6.25 -11.35 -21.62
CA PHE A 97 4.89 -11.11 -21.10
C PHE A 97 4.66 -9.64 -20.79
N VAL A 98 3.39 -9.22 -20.87
CA VAL A 98 2.93 -7.86 -20.55
C VAL A 98 1.72 -7.94 -19.62
N ARG A 99 1.52 -6.92 -18.78
CA ARG A 99 0.34 -6.85 -17.92
C ARG A 99 -0.89 -6.39 -18.71
N THR A 100 -2.05 -7.02 -18.51
CA THR A 100 -3.30 -6.57 -19.16
C THR A 100 -3.67 -5.14 -18.77
N THR A 101 -3.48 -4.79 -17.50
CA THR A 101 -3.70 -3.47 -16.89
C THR A 101 -2.63 -3.26 -15.82
N PRO A 102 -2.43 -2.05 -15.25
CA PRO A 102 -1.41 -1.83 -14.20
C PRO A 102 -1.46 -2.85 -13.05
N ASN A 103 -2.65 -3.30 -12.67
CA ASN A 103 -2.88 -4.32 -11.62
C ASN A 103 -3.28 -5.70 -12.18
N GLY A 104 -3.18 -5.88 -13.49
CA GLY A 104 -3.63 -7.07 -14.21
C GLY A 104 -2.72 -8.29 -14.07
N ARG A 105 -3.00 -9.31 -14.87
CA ARG A 105 -2.17 -10.52 -14.99
C ARG A 105 -1.16 -10.37 -16.13
N CYS A 106 -0.04 -11.08 -16.04
CA CYS A 106 0.94 -11.16 -17.11
C CYS A 106 0.49 -12.17 -18.17
N VAL A 107 0.25 -11.66 -19.37
CA VAL A 107 -0.22 -12.41 -20.55
C VAL A 107 0.77 -12.24 -21.70
N LEU A 108 0.67 -13.11 -22.70
CA LEU A 108 1.42 -12.90 -23.94
C LEU A 108 0.87 -11.65 -24.64
N PRO A 109 1.69 -10.85 -25.35
CA PRO A 109 1.20 -9.68 -26.10
C PRO A 109 0.05 -10.00 -27.07
N LYS A 110 0.05 -11.20 -27.66
CA LYS A 110 -1.03 -11.68 -28.53
C LYS A 110 -2.38 -11.91 -27.83
N GLN A 111 -2.39 -11.97 -26.50
CA GLN A 111 -3.56 -12.15 -25.64
C GLN A 111 -4.06 -10.82 -25.06
N CYS A 112 -3.46 -9.69 -25.48
CA CYS A 112 -3.95 -8.38 -25.09
C CYS A 112 -5.36 -8.15 -25.66
N PRO A 113 -6.26 -7.53 -24.89
CA PRO A 113 -7.58 -7.18 -25.38
C PRO A 113 -7.44 -6.23 -26.57
N ILE A 114 -8.15 -6.52 -27.65
CA ILE A 114 -8.26 -5.61 -28.79
C ILE A 114 -9.14 -4.46 -28.30
N LEU A 115 -8.55 -3.28 -28.15
CA LEU A 115 -9.33 -2.08 -27.88
C LEU A 115 -10.20 -1.83 -29.12
N PRO A 116 -11.54 -1.83 -29.01
CA PRO A 116 -12.39 -1.46 -30.13
C PRO A 116 -12.08 -0.01 -30.48
N ILE A 117 -11.81 0.24 -31.77
CA ILE A 117 -11.76 1.60 -32.31
C ILE A 117 -13.22 2.07 -32.30
N VAL A 118 -13.56 2.95 -31.36
CA VAL A 118 -14.84 3.66 -31.31
C VAL A 118 -14.68 5.07 -31.87
#